data_AF-A0A8S1I083-F1
#
_entry.id   AF-A0A8S1I083-F1
#
_cell.length_a   1.000
_cell.length_b   1.000
_cell.length_c   1.000
_cell.angle_alpha   90.00
_cell.angle_beta   90.00
_cell.angle_gamma   90.00
#
_symmetry.space_group_name_H-M   'P 1'
#
loop_
_entity.id
_entity.type
_entity.pdbx_description
1 polymer ?
#
loop_
_entity_poly.entity_id
_entity_poly.type
_entity_poly.pdbx_seq_one_letter_code
_entity_poly.pdbx_strand_id
1 'polypeptide(L)'
;MHVPYPVYDSFELCVQECSSLVSYCTGREPSVVCQISGTTFILIIFLAIFTDMRRTSRKKNLTDNDKRAIVVGRQNELTMMTLAGIFGVTEAGISQFLKRWKAQDGTIKSQRTERPRFIDRNGDRNILKTSRTNPRLTVPAIRREVCLNSPSPPSVSTVKRRLNAAGIMRRRPVKKPLISEKNRAAWGKWAKEHLNWPVKTGTRFCGSTKRSFTMFHKG
;
A
#
# COMPACT_ATOMS: atom_id res chain seq x y z
N MET A 1 16.65 54.28 -53.28
CA MET A 1 16.52 52.99 -52.57
C MET A 1 17.70 52.90 -51.60
N HIS A 2 17.48 53.23 -50.32
CA HIS A 2 18.52 53.15 -49.30
C HIS A 2 18.66 51.70 -48.87
N VAL A 3 19.86 51.14 -49.04
CA VAL A 3 20.20 49.82 -48.51
C VAL A 3 20.48 50.01 -47.01
N PRO A 4 19.80 49.30 -46.09
CA PRO A 4 19.94 49.55 -44.66
C PRO A 4 21.25 49.04 -44.03
N TYR A 5 22.17 48.51 -44.84
CA TYR A 5 23.33 47.76 -44.35
C TYR A 5 24.58 48.09 -45.19
N PRO A 6 25.76 48.17 -44.56
CA PRO A 6 27.03 48.37 -45.26
C PRO A 6 27.38 47.15 -46.13
N VAL A 7 27.86 47.40 -47.34
CA VAL A 7 28.38 46.38 -48.26
C VAL A 7 29.90 46.50 -48.25
N TYR A 8 30.60 45.40 -48.00
CA TYR A 8 32.05 45.36 -47.83
C TYR A 8 32.72 44.63 -48.99
N ASP A 9 33.85 45.17 -49.45
CA ASP A 9 34.60 44.63 -50.60
C ASP A 9 35.55 43.48 -50.22
N SER A 10 35.82 43.25 -48.93
CA SER A 10 36.68 42.16 -48.47
C SER A 10 36.23 41.56 -47.12
N PHE A 11 36.56 40.28 -46.90
CA PHE A 11 36.14 39.52 -45.71
C PHE A 11 36.79 40.01 -44.42
N GLU A 12 38.06 40.44 -44.47
CA GLU A 12 38.79 40.92 -43.28
C GLU A 12 38.16 42.20 -42.70
N LEU A 13 37.59 43.07 -43.53
CA LEU A 13 36.90 44.28 -43.11
C LEU A 13 35.52 43.99 -42.47
N CYS A 14 34.76 42.98 -42.95
CA CYS A 14 33.49 42.58 -42.31
C CYS A 14 33.72 41.95 -40.91
N VAL A 15 34.84 41.24 -40.69
CA VAL A 15 35.13 40.57 -39.41
C VAL A 15 35.60 41.52 -38.30
N GLN A 16 36.32 42.61 -38.62
CA GLN A 16 36.77 43.58 -37.61
C GLN A 16 35.63 44.44 -37.04
N GLU A 17 34.58 44.70 -37.82
CA GLU A 17 33.48 45.58 -37.43
C GLU A 17 32.27 44.82 -36.83
N CYS A 18 32.02 43.57 -37.24
CA CYS A 18 30.91 42.75 -36.75
C CYS A 18 31.25 42.03 -35.43
N SER A 19 31.30 42.78 -34.32
CA SER A 19 31.50 42.24 -32.97
C SER A 19 30.18 41.82 -32.27
N SER A 20 29.12 41.49 -33.02
CA SER A 20 27.90 40.93 -32.43
C SER A 20 27.20 39.90 -33.34
N LEU A 21 26.60 38.91 -32.68
CA LEU A 21 26.05 37.64 -33.20
C LEU A 21 24.89 37.75 -34.22
N VAL A 22 24.51 38.94 -34.69
CA VAL A 22 23.37 39.12 -35.61
C VAL A 22 23.64 40.26 -36.62
N SER A 23 24.64 40.09 -37.47
CA SER A 23 24.76 40.90 -38.70
C SER A 23 25.00 40.01 -39.90
N TYR A 24 24.23 40.21 -40.97
CA TYR A 24 24.30 39.47 -42.23
C TYR A 24 25.06 40.30 -43.28
N CYS A 25 26.29 39.91 -43.60
CA CYS A 25 27.05 40.43 -44.75
C CYS A 25 26.57 39.67 -46.02
N THR A 26 26.11 40.37 -47.06
CA THR A 26 25.73 39.77 -48.36
C THR A 26 26.82 40.05 -49.39
N GLY A 27 27.55 38.99 -49.82
CA GLY A 27 28.51 39.03 -50.91
C GLY A 27 27.91 38.51 -52.22
N ARG A 28 28.48 38.92 -53.36
CA ARG A 28 28.05 38.48 -54.69
C ARG A 28 28.57 37.06 -54.92
N GLU A 29 27.63 36.12 -55.00
CA GLU A 29 27.74 34.66 -55.21
C GLU A 29 27.87 33.79 -53.94
N PRO A 30 26.88 32.90 -53.65
CA PRO A 30 26.74 32.25 -52.34
C PRO A 30 27.12 30.77 -52.36
N SER A 31 27.93 30.33 -51.40
CA SER A 31 27.89 28.94 -50.94
C SER A 31 28.55 28.78 -49.57
N VAL A 32 27.92 29.28 -48.51
CA VAL A 32 28.27 28.80 -47.17
C VAL A 32 27.00 28.64 -46.35
N VAL A 33 26.47 27.42 -46.45
CA VAL A 33 25.62 26.79 -45.44
C VAL A 33 26.24 27.05 -44.07
N CYS A 34 25.40 27.49 -43.13
CA CYS A 34 25.74 27.67 -41.73
C CYS A 34 26.48 26.41 -41.22
N GLN A 35 27.82 26.47 -41.15
CA GLN A 35 28.62 25.41 -40.55
C GLN A 35 28.38 25.46 -39.04
N ILE A 36 27.36 24.74 -38.59
CA ILE A 36 27.50 23.96 -37.35
C ILE A 36 28.78 23.17 -37.59
N SER A 37 29.89 23.58 -36.96
CA SER A 37 31.18 22.91 -37.13
C SER A 37 30.94 21.41 -37.03
N GLY A 38 31.49 20.60 -37.95
CA GLY A 38 31.19 19.16 -37.96
C GLY A 38 31.39 18.50 -36.59
N THR A 39 32.28 19.07 -35.77
CA THR A 39 32.48 18.73 -34.37
C THR A 39 31.28 19.00 -33.47
N THR A 40 30.56 20.12 -33.60
CA THR A 40 29.34 20.40 -32.83
C THR A 40 28.17 19.52 -33.26
N PHE A 41 28.04 19.23 -34.57
CA PHE A 41 27.03 18.29 -35.06
C PHE A 41 27.29 16.87 -34.56
N ILE A 42 28.55 16.42 -34.62
CA ILE A 42 28.98 15.12 -34.07
C ILE A 42 28.82 15.09 -32.55
N LEU A 43 29.15 16.17 -31.83
CA LEU A 43 28.96 16.26 -30.38
C LEU A 43 27.48 16.20 -29.99
N ILE A 44 26.57 16.84 -30.73
CA ILE A 44 25.13 16.76 -30.46
C ILE A 44 24.60 15.34 -30.71
N ILE A 45 25.02 14.68 -31.79
CA ILE A 45 24.68 13.29 -32.06
C ILE A 45 25.25 12.37 -30.96
N PHE A 46 26.52 12.57 -30.58
CA PHE A 46 27.14 11.81 -29.49
C PHE A 46 26.41 12.03 -28.17
N LEU A 47 26.06 13.27 -27.82
CA LEU A 47 25.32 13.58 -26.60
C LEU A 47 23.91 13.01 -26.65
N ALA A 48 23.20 13.03 -27.78
CA ALA A 48 21.88 12.41 -27.93
C ALA A 48 21.95 10.88 -27.75
N ILE A 49 22.93 10.22 -28.38
CA ILE A 49 23.15 8.77 -28.25
C ILE A 49 23.59 8.41 -26.81
N PHE A 50 24.50 9.18 -26.20
CA PHE A 50 24.96 8.94 -24.83
C PHE A 50 23.91 9.26 -23.77
N THR A 51 23.04 10.23 -24.01
CA THR A 51 21.95 10.56 -23.07
C THR A 51 20.80 9.56 -23.16
N ASP A 52 20.53 8.99 -24.33
CA ASP A 52 19.57 7.89 -24.50
C ASP A 52 20.06 6.59 -23.81
N MET A 53 21.36 6.29 -23.91
CA MET A 53 22.00 5.21 -23.15
C MET A 53 21.96 5.41 -21.61
N ARG A 54 21.72 6.64 -21.14
CA ARG A 54 21.62 6.97 -19.70
C ARG A 54 20.17 7.16 -19.21
N ARG A 55 19.17 6.58 -19.88
CA ARG A 55 17.93 6.21 -19.16
C ARG A 55 18.26 5.12 -18.15
N THR A 56 18.84 5.53 -17.02
CA THR A 56 18.79 4.74 -15.80
C THR A 56 17.31 4.57 -15.48
N SER A 57 16.78 3.39 -15.83
CA SER A 57 15.36 3.13 -15.66
C SER A 57 15.05 3.36 -14.17
N ARG A 58 14.15 4.31 -13.87
CA ARG A 58 13.53 4.35 -12.54
C ARG A 58 13.07 2.93 -12.22
N LYS A 59 13.22 2.48 -10.96
CA LYS A 59 12.82 1.14 -10.52
C LYS A 59 11.37 0.87 -10.92
N LYS A 60 11.17 0.22 -12.07
CA LYS A 60 9.85 -0.15 -12.59
C LYS A 60 9.45 -1.42 -11.87
N ASN A 61 8.32 -1.38 -11.17
CA ASN A 61 7.75 -2.59 -10.59
C ASN A 61 7.09 -3.37 -11.72
N LEU A 62 7.65 -4.54 -12.07
CA LEU A 62 7.04 -5.41 -13.06
C LEU A 62 5.68 -5.92 -12.55
N THR A 63 4.68 -5.85 -13.42
CA THR A 63 3.39 -6.48 -13.15
C THR A 63 3.52 -8.01 -13.20
N ASP A 64 2.53 -8.73 -12.66
CA ASP A 64 2.57 -10.19 -12.72
C ASP A 64 2.45 -10.71 -14.17
N ASN A 65 1.81 -9.95 -15.07
CA ASN A 65 1.74 -10.27 -16.50
C ASN A 65 3.11 -10.08 -17.17
N ASP A 66 3.81 -8.99 -16.87
CA ASP A 66 5.16 -8.75 -17.41
C ASP A 66 6.12 -9.87 -16.99
N LYS A 67 6.06 -10.29 -15.72
CA LYS A 67 6.86 -11.40 -15.20
C LYS A 67 6.58 -12.72 -15.94
N ARG A 68 5.31 -13.02 -16.22
CA ARG A 68 4.92 -14.21 -17.02
C ARG A 68 5.46 -14.12 -18.44
N ALA A 69 5.28 -12.98 -19.09
CA ALA A 69 5.74 -12.76 -20.46
C ALA A 69 7.28 -12.84 -20.58
N ILE A 70 8.02 -12.39 -19.56
CA ILE A 70 9.47 -12.56 -19.49
C ILE A 70 9.87 -14.03 -19.37
N VAL A 71 9.16 -14.82 -18.56
CA VAL A 71 9.43 -16.27 -18.43
C VAL A 71 9.16 -16.98 -19.76
N VAL A 72 8.01 -16.71 -20.39
CA VAL A 72 7.65 -17.28 -21.71
C VAL A 72 8.64 -16.84 -22.78
N GLY A 73 8.98 -15.55 -22.84
CA GLY A 73 9.96 -15.02 -23.76
C GLY A 73 11.33 -15.67 -23.57
N ARG A 74 11.72 -15.98 -22.32
CA ARG A 74 12.95 -16.71 -22.05
C ARG A 74 12.90 -18.19 -22.43
N GLN A 75 11.73 -18.83 -22.34
CA GLN A 75 11.53 -20.20 -22.84
C GLN A 75 11.63 -20.28 -24.36
N ASN A 76 11.23 -19.23 -25.07
CA ASN A 76 11.41 -19.06 -26.51
C ASN A 76 12.80 -18.50 -26.88
N GLU A 77 13.79 -18.66 -26.00
CA GLU A 77 15.20 -18.30 -26.21
C GLU A 77 15.49 -16.82 -26.52
N LEU A 78 14.58 -15.89 -26.22
CA LEU A 78 14.86 -14.46 -26.36
C LEU A 78 16.02 -14.02 -25.46
N THR A 79 16.84 -13.10 -26.00
CA THR A 79 17.99 -12.54 -25.27
C THR A 79 17.51 -11.59 -24.16
N MET A 80 18.35 -11.42 -23.13
CA MET A 80 18.05 -10.50 -22.03
C MET A 80 17.91 -9.06 -22.52
N MET A 81 18.71 -8.66 -23.50
CA MET A 81 18.68 -7.34 -24.13
C MET A 81 17.34 -7.09 -24.84
N THR A 82 16.85 -8.05 -25.61
CA THR A 82 15.55 -7.93 -26.30
C THR A 82 14.40 -7.80 -25.29
N LEU A 83 14.41 -8.63 -24.25
CA LEU A 83 13.41 -8.55 -23.18
C LEU A 83 13.50 -7.22 -22.41
N ALA A 84 14.72 -6.74 -22.14
CA ALA A 84 14.97 -5.45 -21.49
C ALA A 84 14.38 -4.29 -22.30
N GLY A 85 14.57 -4.30 -23.62
CA GLY A 85 13.99 -3.31 -24.54
C GLY A 85 12.46 -3.35 -24.55
N ILE A 86 11.85 -4.53 -24.67
CA ILE A 86 10.38 -4.70 -24.71
C ILE A 86 9.73 -4.20 -23.42
N PHE A 87 10.26 -4.58 -22.26
CA PHE A 87 9.65 -4.26 -20.97
C PHE A 87 10.13 -2.93 -20.37
N GLY A 88 11.16 -2.29 -20.95
CA GLY A 88 11.77 -1.07 -20.44
C GLY A 88 12.40 -1.26 -19.05
N VAL A 89 13.10 -2.38 -18.86
CA VAL A 89 13.77 -2.77 -17.61
C VAL A 89 15.24 -3.05 -17.90
N THR A 90 16.14 -2.86 -16.94
CA THR A 90 17.54 -3.22 -17.11
C THR A 90 17.73 -4.73 -17.25
N GLU A 91 18.73 -5.15 -18.05
CA GLU A 91 19.08 -6.58 -18.20
C GLU A 91 19.39 -7.24 -16.84
N ALA A 92 20.06 -6.51 -15.95
CA ALA A 92 20.32 -6.94 -14.58
C ALA A 92 19.03 -7.21 -13.79
N GLY A 93 17.98 -6.40 -13.98
CA GLY A 93 16.68 -6.58 -13.35
C GLY A 93 16.00 -7.88 -13.80
N ILE A 94 16.08 -8.18 -15.10
CA ILE A 94 15.54 -9.43 -15.67
C ILE A 94 16.35 -10.64 -15.18
N SER A 95 17.68 -10.56 -15.20
CA SER A 95 18.56 -11.62 -14.70
C SER A 95 18.29 -11.92 -13.23
N GLN A 96 18.16 -10.88 -12.39
CA GLN A 96 17.84 -11.05 -10.98
C GLN A 96 16.45 -11.63 -10.76
N PHE A 97 15.46 -11.22 -11.56
CA PHE A 97 14.12 -11.80 -11.53
C PHE A 97 14.14 -13.29 -11.87
N LEU A 98 14.77 -13.69 -12.99
CA LEU A 98 14.84 -15.09 -13.40
C LEU A 98 15.60 -15.96 -12.39
N LYS A 99 16.66 -15.44 -11.77
CA LYS A 99 17.37 -16.13 -10.67
C LYS A 99 16.43 -16.39 -9.48
N ARG A 100 15.66 -15.39 -9.06
CA ARG A 100 14.68 -15.54 -7.96
C ARG A 100 13.54 -16.48 -8.34
N TRP A 101 13.04 -16.39 -9.57
CA TRP A 101 11.98 -17.25 -10.09
C TRP A 101 12.39 -18.73 -10.09
N LYS A 102 13.62 -19.03 -10.53
CA LYS A 102 14.20 -20.39 -10.45
C LYS A 102 14.36 -20.87 -9.01
N ALA A 103 14.80 -20.00 -8.09
CA ALA A 103 14.95 -20.35 -6.68
C ALA A 103 13.61 -20.55 -5.94
N GLN A 104 12.49 -20.11 -6.52
CA GLN A 104 11.14 -20.23 -5.95
C GLN A 104 10.27 -21.24 -6.71
N ASP A 105 10.89 -22.19 -7.41
CA ASP A 105 10.24 -23.24 -8.20
C ASP A 105 9.15 -22.70 -9.14
N GLY A 106 9.41 -21.53 -9.74
CA GLY A 106 8.50 -20.91 -10.69
C GLY A 106 7.44 -19.98 -10.08
N THR A 107 7.50 -19.72 -8.77
CA THR A 107 6.55 -18.83 -8.11
C THR A 107 6.82 -17.36 -8.45
N ILE A 108 5.81 -16.68 -8.98
CA ILE A 108 5.89 -15.25 -9.35
C ILE A 108 5.72 -14.33 -8.12
N LYS A 109 4.99 -14.81 -7.12
CA LYS A 109 4.70 -14.10 -5.87
C LYS A 109 5.60 -14.63 -4.76
N SER A 110 6.74 -13.98 -4.57
CA SER A 110 7.52 -14.19 -3.35
C SER A 110 6.69 -13.79 -2.14
N GLN A 111 6.52 -14.69 -1.18
CA GLN A 111 6.01 -14.31 0.13
C GLN A 111 7.00 -13.31 0.74
N ARG A 112 6.49 -12.16 1.18
CA ARG A 112 7.28 -11.21 1.95
C ARG A 112 7.24 -11.64 3.40
N THR A 113 8.40 -11.67 4.04
CA THR A 113 8.47 -11.76 5.49
C THR A 113 7.71 -10.56 6.07
N GLU A 114 6.71 -10.84 6.89
CA GLU A 114 5.97 -9.79 7.57
C GLU A 114 6.86 -9.03 8.53
N ARG A 115 6.50 -7.76 8.78
CA ARG A 115 7.17 -6.98 9.81
C ARG A 115 7.03 -7.70 11.17
N PRO A 116 8.13 -7.87 11.93
CA PRO A 116 8.06 -8.45 13.26
C PRO A 116 7.03 -7.75 14.14
N ARG A 117 6.31 -8.53 14.94
CA ARG A 117 5.28 -8.00 15.83
C ARG A 117 5.94 -7.22 16.97
N PHE A 118 5.34 -6.08 17.32
CA PHE A 118 5.75 -5.29 18.47
C PHE A 118 5.53 -6.05 19.80
N ILE A 119 4.43 -6.80 19.91
CA ILE A 119 4.10 -7.60 21.10
C ILE A 119 4.43 -9.06 20.82
N ASP A 120 5.15 -9.68 21.76
CA ASP A 120 5.43 -11.11 21.75
C ASP A 120 4.15 -11.96 21.97
N ARG A 121 4.24 -13.26 21.65
CA ARG A 121 3.17 -14.25 21.89
C ARG A 121 2.70 -14.25 23.34
N ASN A 122 3.61 -14.11 24.31
CA ASN A 122 3.24 -14.13 25.72
C ASN A 122 2.47 -12.88 26.14
N GLY A 123 2.91 -11.70 25.69
CA GLY A 123 2.19 -10.45 25.91
C GLY A 123 0.79 -10.48 25.31
N ASP A 124 0.66 -11.07 24.11
CA ASP A 124 -0.64 -11.23 23.46
C ASP A 124 -1.57 -12.18 24.24
N ARG A 125 -1.04 -13.31 24.72
CA ARG A 125 -1.80 -14.24 25.57
C ARG A 125 -2.31 -13.56 26.84
N ASN A 126 -1.49 -12.73 27.47
CA ASN A 126 -1.89 -11.99 28.67
C ASN A 126 -3.00 -10.97 28.37
N ILE A 127 -2.91 -10.23 27.26
CA ILE A 127 -4.00 -9.33 26.81
C ILE A 127 -5.32 -10.10 26.65
N LEU A 128 -5.30 -11.24 25.98
CA LEU A 128 -6.50 -12.06 25.77
C LEU A 128 -7.02 -12.65 27.08
N LYS A 129 -6.14 -13.09 27.98
CA LYS A 129 -6.50 -13.62 29.29
C LYS A 129 -7.20 -12.55 30.13
N THR A 130 -6.60 -11.37 30.29
CA THR A 130 -7.18 -10.27 31.07
C THR A 130 -8.56 -9.87 30.54
N SER A 131 -8.71 -9.78 29.22
CA SER A 131 -10.01 -9.47 28.60
C SER A 131 -11.08 -10.53 28.85
N ARG A 132 -10.70 -11.81 28.94
CA ARG A 132 -11.64 -12.91 29.20
C ARG A 132 -12.02 -13.01 30.67
N THR A 133 -11.07 -12.78 31.57
CA THR A 133 -11.31 -12.78 33.02
C THR A 133 -12.29 -11.68 33.42
N ASN A 134 -12.12 -10.48 32.86
CA ASN A 134 -13.03 -9.37 33.12
C ASN A 134 -13.45 -8.65 31.82
N PRO A 135 -14.57 -9.07 31.20
CA PRO A 135 -15.06 -8.50 29.94
C PRO A 135 -15.49 -7.02 30.02
N ARG A 136 -15.55 -6.43 31.23
CA ARG A 136 -15.91 -5.01 31.43
C ARG A 136 -14.71 -4.08 31.37
N LEU A 137 -13.48 -4.61 31.38
CA LEU A 137 -12.29 -3.78 31.33
C LEU A 137 -12.18 -3.02 30.01
N THR A 138 -11.80 -1.75 30.11
CA THR A 138 -11.51 -0.93 28.94
C THR A 138 -10.12 -1.25 28.39
N VAL A 139 -9.90 -1.04 27.09
CA VAL A 139 -8.59 -1.30 26.46
C VAL A 139 -7.42 -0.58 27.18
N PRO A 140 -7.54 0.69 27.62
CA PRO A 140 -6.49 1.32 28.40
C PRO A 140 -6.27 0.69 29.79
N ALA A 141 -7.32 0.13 30.41
CA ALA A 141 -7.19 -0.59 31.67
C ALA A 141 -6.48 -1.93 31.47
N ILE A 142 -6.84 -2.69 30.43
CA ILE A 142 -6.15 -3.94 30.04
C ILE A 142 -4.68 -3.66 29.76
N ARG A 143 -4.38 -2.61 28.99
CA ARG A 143 -3.00 -2.20 28.72
C ARG A 143 -2.24 -1.91 30.01
N ARG A 144 -2.85 -1.15 30.94
CA ARG A 144 -2.22 -0.84 32.23
C ARG A 144 -1.92 -2.13 32.98
N GLU A 145 -2.90 -3.00 33.19
CA GLU A 145 -2.76 -4.25 33.93
C GLU A 145 -1.70 -5.20 33.34
N VAL A 146 -1.67 -5.36 32.01
CA VAL A 146 -0.73 -6.29 31.36
C VAL A 146 0.69 -5.70 31.24
N CYS A 147 0.81 -4.38 31.15
CA CYS A 147 2.08 -3.72 30.85
C CYS A 147 2.63 -2.87 32.01
N LEU A 148 2.19 -3.12 33.25
CA LEU A 148 2.65 -2.38 34.44
C LEU A 148 4.18 -2.34 34.56
N ASN A 149 4.84 -3.48 34.35
CA ASN A 149 6.29 -3.64 34.49
C ASN A 149 7.01 -3.73 33.13
N SER A 150 6.35 -3.35 32.04
CA SER A 150 6.93 -3.46 30.71
C SER A 150 7.79 -2.22 30.41
N PRO A 151 9.07 -2.37 30.01
CA PRO A 151 9.94 -1.23 29.70
C PRO A 151 9.47 -0.44 28.47
N SER A 152 8.70 -1.07 27.58
CA SER A 152 8.11 -0.41 26.41
C SER A 152 6.67 -0.88 26.20
N PRO A 153 5.68 -0.22 26.85
CA PRO A 153 4.30 -0.64 26.76
C PRO A 153 3.72 -0.36 25.36
N PRO A 154 2.93 -1.28 24.78
CA PRO A 154 2.26 -1.07 23.51
C PRO A 154 1.25 0.07 23.57
N SER A 155 1.01 0.72 22.44
CA SER A 155 -0.08 1.70 22.34
C SER A 155 -1.45 1.04 22.56
N VAL A 156 -2.44 1.84 22.98
CA VAL A 156 -3.84 1.39 23.12
C VAL A 156 -4.37 0.83 21.81
N SER A 157 -3.98 1.43 20.68
CA SER A 157 -4.36 0.98 19.34
C SER A 157 -3.83 -0.43 19.05
N THR A 158 -2.57 -0.71 19.41
CA THR A 158 -1.99 -2.05 19.26
C THR A 158 -2.78 -3.08 20.05
N VAL A 159 -3.08 -2.82 21.33
CA VAL A 159 -3.88 -3.73 22.18
C VAL A 159 -5.27 -3.96 21.59
N LYS A 160 -5.95 -2.90 21.13
CA LYS A 160 -7.26 -3.00 20.45
C LYS A 160 -7.19 -3.88 19.21
N ARG A 161 -6.16 -3.71 18.36
CA ARG A 161 -5.95 -4.54 17.16
C ARG A 161 -5.76 -6.01 17.52
N ARG A 162 -5.04 -6.32 18.61
CA ARG A 162 -4.86 -7.70 19.09
C ARG A 162 -6.17 -8.33 19.56
N LEU A 163 -6.96 -7.60 20.35
CA LEU A 163 -8.29 -8.06 20.79
C LEU A 163 -9.20 -8.34 19.59
N ASN A 164 -9.25 -7.44 18.62
CA ASN A 164 -10.05 -7.61 17.41
C ASN A 164 -9.57 -8.79 16.56
N ALA A 165 -8.26 -8.98 16.41
CA ALA A 165 -7.70 -10.11 15.67
C ALA A 165 -8.06 -11.47 16.31
N ALA A 166 -8.28 -11.50 17.62
CA ALA A 166 -8.78 -12.66 18.35
C ALA A 166 -10.32 -12.76 18.40
N GLY A 167 -11.05 -11.90 17.69
CA GLY A 167 -12.51 -11.89 17.66
C GLY A 167 -13.19 -11.27 18.89
N ILE A 168 -12.42 -10.63 19.79
CA ILE A 168 -12.97 -9.97 20.97
C ILE A 168 -13.42 -8.56 20.59
N MET A 169 -14.72 -8.40 20.38
CA MET A 169 -15.36 -7.13 20.07
C MET A 169 -15.98 -6.50 21.31
N ARG A 170 -16.02 -5.15 21.34
CA ARG A 170 -16.78 -4.41 22.33
C ARG A 170 -18.27 -4.76 22.21
N ARG A 171 -18.91 -5.10 23.33
CA ARG A 171 -20.36 -5.32 23.42
C ARG A 171 -20.96 -4.46 24.53
N ARG A 172 -22.25 -4.12 24.40
CA ARG A 172 -23.02 -3.49 25.47
C ARG A 172 -23.69 -4.61 26.30
N PRO A 173 -23.50 -4.67 27.63
CA PRO A 173 -24.21 -5.63 28.45
C PRO A 173 -25.72 -5.35 28.42
N VAL A 174 -26.53 -6.40 28.41
CA VAL A 174 -28.00 -6.30 28.47
C VAL A 174 -28.41 -5.84 29.88
N LYS A 175 -29.33 -4.87 29.96
CA LYS A 175 -29.94 -4.47 31.23
C LYS A 175 -30.81 -5.62 31.74
N LYS A 176 -30.46 -6.18 32.89
CA LYS A 176 -31.24 -7.22 33.57
C LYS A 176 -31.71 -6.70 34.93
N PRO A 177 -32.93 -7.03 35.37
CA PRO A 177 -33.34 -6.72 36.74
C PRO A 177 -32.43 -7.43 37.73
N LEU A 178 -32.22 -6.81 38.89
CA LEU A 178 -31.50 -7.45 39.99
C LEU A 178 -32.40 -8.54 40.59
N ILE A 179 -31.96 -9.79 40.51
CA ILE A 179 -32.67 -10.95 41.07
C ILE A 179 -31.94 -11.36 42.35
N SER A 180 -32.67 -11.38 43.47
CA SER A 180 -32.16 -11.82 44.76
C SER A 180 -31.72 -13.29 44.72
N GLU A 181 -30.78 -13.66 45.60
CA GLU A 181 -30.25 -15.03 45.71
C GLU A 181 -31.40 -16.05 45.92
N LYS A 182 -32.35 -15.72 46.81
CA LYS A 182 -33.54 -16.54 47.10
C LYS A 182 -34.39 -16.79 45.85
N ASN A 183 -34.68 -15.74 45.08
CA ASN A 183 -35.51 -15.86 43.88
C ASN A 183 -34.77 -16.64 42.78
N ARG A 184 -33.45 -16.45 42.65
CA ARG A 184 -32.61 -17.20 41.71
C ARG A 184 -32.64 -18.70 42.02
N ALA A 185 -32.52 -19.07 43.30
CA ALA A 185 -32.57 -20.46 43.75
C ALA A 185 -33.97 -21.07 43.53
N ALA A 186 -35.04 -20.34 43.89
CA ALA A 186 -36.41 -20.79 43.68
C ALA A 186 -36.72 -21.02 42.20
N TRP A 187 -36.36 -20.07 41.33
CA TRP A 187 -36.51 -20.23 39.88
C TRP A 187 -35.67 -21.38 39.32
N GLY A 188 -34.45 -21.56 39.81
CA GLY A 188 -33.60 -22.69 39.41
C GLY A 188 -34.18 -24.05 39.80
N LYS A 189 -34.74 -24.16 41.02
CA LYS A 189 -35.43 -25.39 41.48
C LYS A 189 -36.68 -25.66 40.65
N TRP A 190 -37.53 -24.64 40.47
CA TRP A 190 -38.74 -24.74 39.67
C TRP A 190 -38.45 -25.16 38.23
N ALA A 191 -37.46 -24.53 37.57
CA ALA A 191 -37.07 -24.87 36.20
C ALA A 191 -36.56 -26.31 36.05
N LYS A 192 -35.84 -26.85 37.05
CA LYS A 192 -35.39 -28.24 37.06
C LYS A 192 -36.55 -29.22 37.24
N GLU A 193 -37.45 -28.95 38.18
CA GLU A 193 -38.66 -29.76 38.42
C GLU A 193 -39.58 -29.80 37.20
N HIS A 194 -39.58 -28.73 36.40
CA HIS A 194 -40.46 -28.55 35.25
C HIS A 194 -39.74 -28.75 33.89
N LEU A 195 -38.57 -29.40 33.86
CA LEU A 195 -37.78 -29.61 32.63
C LEU A 195 -38.49 -30.52 31.61
N ASN A 196 -39.14 -31.58 32.10
CA ASN A 196 -39.83 -32.60 31.28
C ASN A 196 -41.36 -32.42 31.28
N TRP A 197 -41.81 -31.17 31.42
CA TRP A 197 -43.23 -30.87 31.57
C TRP A 197 -44.02 -31.27 30.31
N PRO A 198 -45.10 -32.08 30.43
CA PRO A 198 -45.81 -32.60 29.27
C PRO A 198 -46.56 -31.49 28.51
N VAL A 199 -46.45 -31.50 27.18
CA VAL A 199 -46.98 -30.47 26.26
C VAL A 199 -48.50 -30.28 26.42
N LYS A 200 -49.25 -31.33 26.79
CA LYS A 200 -50.72 -31.28 27.00
C LYS A 200 -51.19 -30.37 28.13
N THR A 201 -50.32 -29.99 29.07
CA THR A 201 -50.70 -29.14 30.21
C THR A 201 -50.55 -27.64 29.89
N GLY A 202 -49.72 -27.29 28.89
CA GLY A 202 -49.47 -25.90 28.51
C GLY A 202 -50.66 -25.21 27.83
N THR A 203 -51.54 -25.96 27.18
CA THR A 203 -52.77 -25.44 26.54
C THR A 203 -53.86 -25.01 27.53
N ARG A 204 -53.77 -25.39 28.82
CA ARG A 204 -54.73 -24.99 29.86
C ARG A 204 -54.30 -23.74 30.64
N PHE A 205 -53.07 -23.27 30.47
CA PHE A 205 -52.53 -22.15 31.24
C PHE A 205 -52.64 -20.82 30.47
N CYS A 206 -53.67 -20.03 30.78
CA CYS A 206 -53.81 -18.66 30.29
C CYS A 206 -53.16 -17.69 31.29
N GLY A 207 -51.87 -17.38 31.11
CA GLY A 207 -51.19 -16.37 31.92
C GLY A 207 -51.52 -14.95 31.46
N SER A 208 -52.24 -14.16 32.27
CA SER A 208 -52.42 -12.74 31.99
C SER A 208 -51.18 -11.95 32.42
N THR A 209 -50.50 -11.27 31.49
CA THR A 209 -49.45 -10.30 31.85
C THR A 209 -50.02 -8.88 31.77
N LYS A 210 -50.12 -8.19 32.90
CA LYS A 210 -50.47 -6.76 32.92
C LYS A 210 -49.25 -5.98 32.40
N ARG A 211 -49.24 -5.66 31.11
CA ARG A 211 -48.25 -4.76 30.50
C ARG A 211 -48.88 -3.38 30.41
N SER A 212 -48.28 -2.39 31.08
CA SER A 212 -48.73 -0.99 30.96
C SER A 212 -48.38 -0.49 29.56
N PHE A 213 -49.38 -0.23 28.73
CA PHE A 213 -49.19 0.37 27.40
C PHE A 213 -49.11 1.90 27.57
N THR A 214 -47.93 2.48 27.34
CA THR A 214 -47.80 3.93 27.18
C THR A 214 -47.94 4.26 25.69
N MET A 215 -48.99 5.00 25.30
CA MET A 215 -49.11 5.54 23.94
C MET A 215 -48.00 6.57 23.70
N PHE A 216 -47.07 6.28 22.79
CA PHE A 216 -46.08 7.25 22.33
C PHE A 216 -46.72 8.12 21.25
N HIS A 217 -47.11 9.35 21.58
CA HIS A 217 -47.39 10.37 20.56
C HIS A 217 -46.06 10.82 19.95
N LYS A 218 -45.90 10.62 18.64
CA LYS A 218 -44.82 11.24 17.85
C LYS A 218 -45.20 12.70 17.62
N GLY A 219 -44.40 13.62 18.15
CA GLY A 219 -44.33 15.01 17.69
C GLY A 219 -43.29 15.13 16.59
#